data_AF-A0A2D6DPS3-F1
#
_entry.id   AF-A0A2D6DPS3-F1
#
_cell.length_a   1.000
_cell.length_b   1.000
_cell.length_c   1.000
_cell.angle_alpha   90.00
_cell.angle_beta   90.00
_cell.angle_gamma   90.00
#
_symmetry.space_group_name_H-M   'P 1'
#
loop_
_entity.id
_entity.type
_entity.pdbx_description
1 polymer ?
#
loop_
_entity_poly.entity_id
_entity_poly.type
_entity_poly.pdbx_seq_one_letter_code
_entity_poly.pdbx_strand_id
1 'polypeptide(L)'
;MKKRIKISLFQRFLMKFAPKEFLRQAARKEGLDSKKVDSAMNLFKDAKRIDIQPLPSRSGRGFIITIDSKLSLFFYQNKDAFYFDGIEMGKYKKGDVSVFDKLDL
;
A
#
# COMPACT_ATOMS: atom_id res chain seq x y z
N MET A 1 -0.94 20.22 13.29
CA MET A 1 -2.40 19.95 13.41
C MET A 1 -2.76 18.75 12.55
N LYS A 2 -3.11 17.59 13.14
CA LYS A 2 -3.61 16.44 12.35
C LYS A 2 -4.99 16.80 11.80
N LYS A 3 -5.11 17.08 10.50
CA LYS A 3 -6.40 17.22 9.83
C LYS A 3 -7.15 15.90 9.99
N ARG A 4 -8.23 15.87 10.80
CA ARG A 4 -9.14 14.74 10.80
C ARG A 4 -9.75 14.66 9.41
N ILE A 5 -9.49 13.57 8.69
CA ILE A 5 -10.11 13.31 7.39
C ILE A 5 -11.62 13.18 7.66
N LYS A 6 -12.38 14.23 7.37
CA LYS A 6 -13.84 14.20 7.42
C LYS A 6 -14.33 13.45 6.19
N ILE A 7 -14.59 12.15 6.34
CA ILE A 7 -15.17 11.32 5.27
C ILE A 7 -16.66 11.65 5.18
N SER A 8 -17.10 12.20 4.05
CA SER A 8 -18.53 12.48 3.81
C SER A 8 -19.32 11.19 3.58
N LEU A 9 -20.65 11.26 3.71
CA LEU A 9 -21.53 10.11 3.44
C LEU A 9 -21.36 9.58 2.00
N PHE A 10 -21.20 10.48 1.04
CA PHE A 10 -20.91 10.14 -0.35
C PHE A 10 -19.55 9.46 -0.52
N GLN A 11 -18.52 9.92 0.20
CA GLN A 11 -17.22 9.25 0.17
C GLN A 11 -17.27 7.86 0.77
N ARG A 12 -18.06 7.64 1.85
CA ARG A 12 -18.30 6.30 2.39
C ARG A 12 -18.98 5.39 1.36
N PHE A 13 -19.97 5.91 0.63
CA PHE A 13 -20.63 5.18 -0.44
C PHE A 13 -19.64 4.79 -1.55
N LEU A 14 -18.83 5.74 -2.02
CA LEU A 14 -17.79 5.46 -3.02
C LEU A 14 -16.77 4.44 -2.53
N MET A 15 -16.33 4.50 -1.27
CA MET A 15 -15.40 3.50 -0.72
C MET A 15 -15.97 2.07 -0.81
N LYS A 16 -17.28 1.91 -0.56
CA LYS A 16 -17.91 0.59 -0.55
C LYS A 16 -18.21 0.05 -1.95
N PHE A 17 -18.72 0.89 -2.85
CA PHE A 17 -19.24 0.44 -4.14
C PHE A 17 -18.33 0.77 -5.33
N ALA A 18 -17.48 1.79 -5.20
CA ALA A 18 -16.59 2.25 -6.27
C ALA A 18 -15.21 2.66 -5.70
N PRO A 19 -14.48 1.73 -5.03
CA PRO A 19 -13.22 2.05 -4.35
C PRO A 19 -12.17 2.64 -5.30
N LYS A 20 -12.20 2.22 -6.57
CA LYS A 20 -11.36 2.77 -7.65
C LYS A 20 -11.56 4.28 -7.82
N GLU A 21 -12.81 4.70 -7.93
CA GLU A 21 -13.17 6.10 -8.14
C GLU A 21 -12.94 6.93 -6.88
N PHE A 22 -13.17 6.33 -5.70
CA PHE A 22 -12.79 6.95 -4.43
C PHE A 22 -11.28 7.26 -4.38
N LEU A 23 -10.43 6.29 -4.70
CA LEU A 23 -8.97 6.46 -4.68
C LEU A 23 -8.49 7.49 -5.70
N ARG A 24 -9.04 7.47 -6.92
CA ARG A 24 -8.77 8.50 -7.94
C ARG A 24 -9.16 9.89 -7.46
N GLN A 25 -10.34 10.03 -6.85
CA GLN A 25 -10.79 11.32 -6.30
C GLN A 25 -9.89 11.77 -5.15
N ALA A 26 -9.52 10.88 -4.24
CA ALA A 26 -8.64 11.19 -3.11
C ALA A 26 -7.25 11.63 -3.60
N ALA A 27 -6.67 10.92 -4.56
CA ALA A 27 -5.39 11.25 -5.15
C ALA A 27 -5.40 12.63 -5.84
N ARG A 28 -6.45 12.95 -6.59
CA ARG A 28 -6.61 14.28 -7.20
C ARG A 28 -6.64 15.39 -6.16
N LYS A 29 -7.29 15.18 -5.00
CA LYS A 29 -7.32 16.16 -3.90
C LYS A 29 -5.94 16.39 -3.28
N GLU A 30 -5.09 15.37 -3.27
CA GLU A 30 -3.71 15.43 -2.80
C GLU A 30 -2.72 15.87 -3.89
N GLY A 31 -3.20 16.25 -5.08
CA GLY A 31 -2.34 16.68 -6.20
C GLY A 31 -1.54 15.54 -6.85
N LEU A 32 -1.94 14.30 -6.63
CA LEU A 32 -1.30 13.12 -7.20
C LEU A 32 -1.79 12.83 -8.61
N ASP A 33 -0.88 12.38 -9.48
CA ASP A 33 -1.20 11.97 -10.85
C ASP A 33 -2.06 10.69 -10.84
N SER A 34 -3.25 10.78 -11.45
CA SER A 34 -4.16 9.65 -11.61
C SER A 34 -3.54 8.44 -12.33
N LYS A 35 -2.58 8.65 -13.24
CA LYS A 35 -1.90 7.53 -13.91
C LYS A 35 -1.07 6.69 -12.96
N LYS A 36 -0.45 7.33 -11.95
CA LYS A 36 0.32 6.64 -10.90
C LYS A 36 -0.61 5.82 -10.02
N VAL A 37 -1.79 6.36 -9.70
CA VAL A 37 -2.83 5.65 -8.94
C VAL A 37 -3.32 4.43 -9.70
N ASP A 38 -3.62 4.58 -10.99
CA ASP A 38 -4.06 3.47 -11.84
C ASP A 38 -2.99 2.40 -11.97
N SER A 39 -1.72 2.80 -12.10
CA SER A 39 -0.58 1.87 -12.14
C SER A 39 -0.43 1.09 -10.84
N ALA A 40 -0.51 1.78 -9.70
CA ALA A 40 -0.47 1.13 -8.38
C ALA A 40 -1.66 0.18 -8.21
N MET A 41 -2.87 0.61 -8.56
CA MET A 41 -4.05 -0.24 -8.49
C MET A 41 -3.93 -1.46 -9.39
N ASN A 42 -3.39 -1.34 -10.59
CA ASN A 42 -3.15 -2.48 -11.48
C ASN A 42 -2.09 -3.44 -10.91
N LEU A 43 -1.05 -2.93 -10.25
CA LEU A 43 -0.04 -3.75 -9.59
C LEU A 43 -0.64 -4.64 -8.49
N PHE A 44 -1.59 -4.12 -7.73
CA PHE A 44 -2.23 -4.84 -6.63
C PHE A 44 -3.55 -5.54 -7.01
N LYS A 45 -4.12 -5.24 -8.18
CA LYS A 45 -5.45 -5.72 -8.59
C LYS A 45 -5.54 -7.24 -8.61
N ASP A 46 -4.51 -7.89 -9.14
CA ASP A 46 -4.49 -9.33 -9.36
C ASP A 46 -3.66 -10.06 -8.28
N ALA A 47 -3.19 -9.33 -7.26
CA ALA A 47 -2.44 -9.87 -6.15
C ALA A 47 -3.33 -10.79 -5.31
N LYS A 48 -2.88 -12.03 -5.11
CA LYS A 48 -3.55 -13.00 -4.23
C LYS A 48 -3.07 -12.90 -2.79
N ARG A 49 -1.83 -12.46 -2.59
CA ARG A 49 -1.19 -12.32 -1.28
C ARG A 49 -0.36 -11.05 -1.22
N ILE A 50 -0.52 -10.29 -0.13
CA ILE A 50 0.30 -9.12 0.18
C ILE A 50 0.84 -9.30 1.60
N ASP A 51 2.14 -9.50 1.72
CA ASP A 51 2.85 -9.55 2.99
C ASP A 51 3.48 -8.18 3.29
N ILE A 52 3.36 -7.71 4.52
CA ILE A 52 4.05 -6.49 4.98
C ILE A 52 4.91 -6.88 6.17
N GLN A 53 6.21 -6.65 6.05
CA GLN A 53 7.17 -6.95 7.10
C GLN A 53 8.05 -5.74 7.41
N PRO A 54 8.43 -5.51 8.68
CA PRO A 54 9.41 -4.48 8.99
C PRO A 54 10.76 -4.83 8.34
N LEU A 55 11.57 -3.80 8.07
CA LEU A 55 12.96 -4.04 7.69
C LEU A 55 13.71 -4.79 8.81
N PRO A 56 14.67 -5.67 8.47
CA PRO A 56 15.54 -6.29 9.47
C PRO A 56 16.21 -5.21 10.31
N SER A 57 16.33 -5.40 11.62
CA SER A 57 16.75 -4.36 12.59
C SER A 57 18.09 -3.69 12.28
N ARG A 58 18.94 -4.31 11.45
CA ARG A 58 20.23 -3.76 11.00
C ARG A 58 20.14 -2.82 9.79
N SER A 59 18.99 -2.73 9.13
CA SER A 59 18.79 -1.98 7.88
C SER A 59 18.07 -0.63 8.09
N GLY A 60 17.85 -0.23 9.35
CA GLY A 60 17.15 1.01 9.69
C GLY A 60 15.64 0.83 9.89
N ARG A 61 14.90 1.95 9.85
CA ARG A 61 13.44 1.97 10.00
C ARG A 61 12.78 1.92 8.62
N GLY A 62 11.78 1.08 8.46
CA GLY A 62 11.10 0.89 7.18
C GLY A 62 10.32 -0.41 7.14
N PHE A 63 9.79 -0.74 5.97
CA PHE A 63 9.04 -1.97 5.73
C PHE A 63 9.20 -2.44 4.29
N ILE A 64 8.91 -3.71 4.07
CA ILE A 64 8.88 -4.36 2.77
C ILE A 64 7.45 -4.80 2.51
N ILE A 65 6.93 -4.49 1.33
CA ILE A 65 5.68 -5.06 0.81
C ILE A 65 6.05 -6.16 -0.18
N THR A 66 5.63 -7.39 0.08
CA THR A 66 5.83 -8.51 -0.84
C THR A 66 4.50 -8.96 -1.44
N ILE A 67 4.44 -9.01 -2.77
CA ILE A 67 3.26 -9.36 -3.56
C ILE A 67 3.46 -10.76 -4.15
N ASP A 68 2.54 -11.67 -3.86
CA ASP A 68 2.50 -13.06 -4.33
C ASP A 68 3.81 -13.84 -4.12
N SER A 69 4.59 -13.45 -3.12
CA SER A 69 5.95 -13.99 -2.86
C SER A 69 6.90 -13.90 -4.06
N LYS A 70 6.67 -12.95 -4.98
CA LYS A 70 7.41 -12.77 -6.24
C LYS A 70 8.00 -11.38 -6.43
N LEU A 71 7.32 -10.36 -5.92
CA LEU A 71 7.73 -8.96 -6.07
C LEU A 71 7.80 -8.32 -4.69
N SER A 72 8.95 -7.78 -4.32
CA SER A 72 9.16 -7.07 -3.06
C SER A 72 9.44 -5.60 -3.34
N LEU A 73 8.77 -4.72 -2.59
CA LEU A 73 8.89 -3.26 -2.65
C LEU A 73 9.46 -2.77 -1.33
N PHE A 74 10.54 -2.00 -1.37
CA PHE A 74 11.28 -1.56 -0.20
C PHE A 74 10.95 -0.11 0.13
N PHE A 75 10.59 0.13 1.39
CA PHE A 75 10.30 1.46 1.91
C PHE A 75 11.16 1.74 3.13
N TYR A 76 11.90 2.84 3.11
CA TYR A 76 12.71 3.29 4.22
C TYR A 76 12.11 4.55 4.82
N GLN A 77 12.32 4.74 6.13
CA GLN A 77 11.87 5.93 6.84
C GLN A 77 13.00 6.94 6.89
N ASN A 78 12.75 8.15 6.38
CA ASN A 78 13.57 9.32 6.63
C ASN A 78 12.80 10.30 7.50
N LYS A 79 13.23 10.44 8.77
CA LYS A 79 12.56 11.25 9.80
C LYS A 79 11.07 10.87 9.92
N ASP A 80 10.18 11.69 9.38
CA ASP A 80 8.73 11.57 9.52
C ASP A 80 8.04 11.01 8.26
N ALA A 81 8.80 10.66 7.22
CA ALA A 81 8.26 10.17 5.95
C ALA A 81 8.87 8.82 5.55
N PHE A 82 8.06 7.96 4.95
CA PHE A 82 8.56 6.79 4.22
C PHE A 82 8.80 7.16 2.76
N TYR A 83 9.90 6.68 2.21
CA TYR A 83 10.23 6.80 0.79
C TYR A 83 10.45 5.42 0.19
N PHE A 84 10.09 5.29 -1.08
CA PHE A 84 10.34 4.10 -1.88
C PHE A 84 11.80 4.07 -2.30
N ASP A 85 12.48 2.95 -2.05
CA ASP A 85 13.92 2.78 -2.29
C ASP A 85 14.23 1.81 -3.43
N GLY A 86 13.40 0.79 -3.63
CA GLY A 86 13.63 -0.15 -4.72
C GLY A 86 12.64 -1.29 -4.82
N ILE A 87 12.85 -2.12 -5.85
CA ILE A 87 12.13 -3.37 -6.08
C ILE A 87 13.10 -4.54 -6.15
N GLU A 88 12.65 -5.70 -5.69
CA GLU A 88 13.31 -6.99 -5.93
C GLU A 88 12.29 -7.95 -6.54
N MET A 89 12.70 -8.70 -7.57
CA MET A 89 11.89 -9.75 -8.17
C MET A 89 12.55 -11.11 -7.91
N GLY A 90 11.81 -12.04 -7.35
CA GLY A 90 12.33 -13.35 -6.98
C GLY A 90 11.36 -14.11 -6.09
N LYS A 91 11.47 -15.43 -6.07
CA LYS A 91 10.68 -16.25 -5.14
C LYS A 91 11.23 -16.07 -3.73
N TYR A 92 10.49 -15.40 -2.86
CA TYR A 92 10.82 -15.36 -1.43
C TYR A 92 10.39 -16.66 -0.75
N LYS A 93 11.29 -17.27 0.04
CA LYS A 93 10.92 -18.38 0.92
C LYS A 93 9.96 -17.84 2.00
N LYS A 94 8.79 -18.46 2.11
CA LYS A 94 7.72 -18.10 3.05
C LYS A 94 8.27 -17.78 4.44
N GLY A 95 8.02 -16.56 4.92
CA GLY A 95 7.81 -16.26 6.33
C GLY A 95 6.31 -16.08 6.56
N ASP A 96 5.78 -16.66 7.63
CA ASP A 96 4.37 -16.51 8.03
C ASP A 96 4.12 -15.11 8.60
N VAL A 97 4.05 -14.10 7.73
CA VAL A 97 3.58 -12.75 8.13
C VAL A 97 2.53 -12.27 7.13
N SER A 98 1.35 -12.87 7.23
CA SER A 98 0.14 -12.38 6.58
C SER A 98 -0.57 -11.39 7.50
N VAL A 99 -0.43 -10.09 7.26
CA VAL A 99 -1.15 -9.06 8.04
C VAL A 99 -2.63 -8.97 7.64
N PHE A 100 -2.99 -9.43 6.44
CA PHE A 100 -4.34 -9.29 5.88
C PHE A 100 -5.16 -10.59 5.77
N ASP A 101 -4.58 -11.77 6.00
CA ASP A 101 -5.31 -13.05 5.96
C ASP A 101 -6.33 -13.21 7.09
N LYS A 102 -6.29 -12.33 8.11
CA LYS A 102 -7.20 -12.30 9.27
C LYS A 102 -8.07 -11.05 9.34
N LEU A 103 -8.28 -10.34 8.23
CA LEU A 103 -9.33 -9.34 8.17
C LEU A 103 -10.66 -10.05 7.93
N ASP A 104 -11.34 -10.44 9.01
CA ASP A 104 -12.77 -10.74 8.95
C ASP A 104 -13.51 -9.46 8.52
N LEU A 105 -14.18 -9.51 7.37
CA LEU A 105 -15.04 -8.46 6.83
C LEU A 105 -16.48 -8.59 7.35
#